data_AF-A0A562I2H2-F1
#
_entry.id   AF-A0A562I2H2-F1
#
_cell.length_a   1.000
_cell.length_b   1.000
_cell.length_c   1.000
_cell.angle_alpha   90.00
_cell.angle_beta   90.00
_cell.angle_gamma   90.00
#
_symmetry.space_group_name_H-M   'P 1'
#
loop_
_entity.id
_entity.type
_entity.pdbx_description
1 polymer ?
#
loop_
_entity_poly.entity_id
_entity_poly.type
_entity_poly.pdbx_seq_one_letter_code
_entity_poly.pdbx_strand_id
1 'polypeptide(L)'
;MDALSGGFVRWMLSVFEFLSYPGVLGLGTGLLVGSGLHQFWKYWARRQDYHRTRRFIEDSVGYNKAIIERNIELLGRDIEKLPSISLLEPLHELLPSGAELLVNSRFSSHPQYYHLWMTLKKIDHLSSQIRALSCEILEIKRTIKSETRTEVLRVELIPYLRDFNTMTIVRLTEMGLECKRASLLLHEGKGKSRTQ
;
A
#
# COMPACT_ATOMS: atom_id res chain seq x y z
N MET A 1 21.53 9.85 -17.98
CA MET A 1 21.61 9.18 -16.66
C MET A 1 23.05 8.70 -16.42
N ASP A 2 24.03 9.41 -17.00
CA ASP A 2 25.34 8.85 -17.36
C ASP A 2 26.51 9.54 -16.65
N ALA A 3 26.24 10.67 -15.97
CA ALA A 3 27.24 11.39 -15.20
C ALA A 3 27.58 10.71 -13.85
N LEU A 4 26.60 10.00 -13.24
CA LEU A 4 26.79 9.31 -11.96
C LEU A 4 27.48 7.94 -12.10
N SER A 5 27.32 7.26 -13.25
CA SER A 5 28.07 6.03 -13.55
C SER A 5 29.54 6.35 -13.88
N GLY A 6 29.78 7.42 -14.63
CA GLY A 6 31.14 7.89 -14.94
C GLY A 6 31.96 8.27 -13.70
N GLY A 7 31.34 8.93 -12.72
CA GLY A 7 32.01 9.30 -11.47
C GLY A 7 32.38 8.10 -10.60
N PHE A 8 31.51 7.10 -10.50
CA PHE A 8 31.78 5.87 -9.73
C PHE A 8 32.85 5.00 -10.39
N VAL A 9 32.82 4.86 -11.73
CA VAL A 9 33.85 4.11 -12.46
C VAL A 9 35.21 4.79 -12.33
N ARG A 10 35.27 6.13 -12.42
CA ARG A 10 36.49 6.91 -12.15
C ARG A 10 36.98 6.76 -10.71
N TRP A 11 36.07 6.78 -9.74
CA TRP A 11 36.42 6.60 -8.33
C TRP A 11 36.93 5.17 -8.08
N MET A 12 36.27 4.13 -8.60
CA MET A 12 36.72 2.74 -8.52
C MET A 12 38.07 2.53 -9.20
N LEU A 13 38.29 3.14 -10.37
CA LEU A 13 39.59 3.15 -11.05
C LEU A 13 40.66 3.82 -10.19
N SER A 14 40.38 4.97 -9.59
CA SER A 14 41.32 5.64 -8.68
C SER A 14 41.61 4.82 -7.42
N VAL A 15 40.63 4.07 -6.90
CA VAL A 15 40.81 3.16 -5.76
C VAL A 15 41.64 1.94 -6.16
N PHE A 16 41.43 1.40 -7.36
CA PHE A 16 42.23 0.29 -7.91
C PHE A 16 43.67 0.71 -8.23
N GLU A 17 43.87 1.88 -8.83
CA GLU A 17 45.18 2.49 -9.09
C GLU A 17 45.93 2.86 -7.80
N PHE A 18 45.20 3.20 -6.74
CA PHE A 18 45.78 3.50 -5.43
C PHE A 18 46.17 2.22 -4.66
N LEU A 19 45.39 1.14 -4.81
CA LEU A 19 45.69 -0.19 -4.23
C LEU A 19 46.87 -0.90 -4.90
N SER A 20 47.24 -0.52 -6.13
CA SER A 20 48.37 -1.11 -6.86
C SER A 20 49.72 -0.46 -6.54
N TYR A 21 49.78 0.60 -5.72
CA TYR A 21 51.04 1.22 -5.30
C TYR A 21 51.69 0.46 -4.13
N PRO A 22 52.87 -0.17 -4.33
CA PRO A 22 53.56 -0.91 -3.28
C PRO A 22 54.27 0.07 -2.34
N GLY A 23 53.57 0.58 -1.34
CA GLY A 23 54.16 1.48 -0.33
C GLY A 23 53.20 2.12 0.66
N VAL A 24 51.89 2.10 0.42
CA VAL A 24 50.88 2.79 1.26
C VAL A 24 50.02 1.79 2.06
N LEU A 25 50.67 0.78 2.66
CA LEU A 25 50.02 -0.16 3.60
C LEU A 25 50.16 0.35 5.05
N GLY A 26 49.68 1.56 5.29
CA GLY A 26 49.53 2.11 6.65
C GLY A 26 48.06 2.08 7.05
N LEU A 27 47.75 1.39 8.15
CA LEU A 27 46.43 1.14 8.78
C LEU A 27 45.34 2.23 8.66
N GLY A 28 45.68 3.51 8.42
CA GLY A 28 44.72 4.59 8.19
C GLY A 28 43.99 4.56 6.84
N THR A 29 44.61 4.04 5.76
CA THR A 29 43.99 4.05 4.42
C THR A 29 42.97 2.92 4.23
N GLY A 30 43.23 1.74 4.79
CA GLY A 30 42.27 0.62 4.79
C GLY A 30 40.98 0.92 5.57
N LEU A 31 41.07 1.69 6.66
CA LEU A 31 39.91 2.17 7.42
C LEU A 31 39.08 3.19 6.64
N LEU A 32 39.71 4.12 5.91
CA LEU A 32 39.00 5.10 5.08
C LEU A 32 38.31 4.46 3.87
N VAL A 33 38.99 3.55 3.17
CA VAL A 33 38.41 2.84 2.02
C VAL A 33 37.31 1.86 2.49
N GLY A 34 37.55 1.13 3.58
CA GLY A 34 36.56 0.24 4.18
C GLY A 34 35.33 0.98 4.72
N SER A 35 35.52 2.12 5.38
CA SER A 35 34.41 2.95 5.86
C SER A 35 33.63 3.60 4.72
N GLY A 36 34.29 4.05 3.65
CA GLY A 36 33.66 4.59 2.46
C GLY A 36 32.84 3.53 1.72
N LEU A 37 33.38 2.34 1.49
CA LEU A 37 32.66 1.22 0.89
C LEU A 37 31.49 0.76 1.78
N HIS A 38 31.67 0.70 3.10
CA HIS A 38 30.59 0.35 4.03
C HIS A 38 29.46 1.38 4.02
N GLN A 39 29.79 2.67 4.00
CA GLN A 39 28.81 3.74 3.87
C GLN A 39 28.09 3.69 2.51
N PHE A 40 28.82 3.37 1.44
CA PHE A 40 28.25 3.18 0.11
C PHE A 40 27.33 1.97 0.04
N TRP A 41 27.73 0.80 0.55
CA TRP A 41 26.90 -0.39 0.64
C TRP A 41 25.66 -0.14 1.49
N LYS A 42 25.80 0.52 2.66
CA LYS A 42 24.66 0.97 3.47
C LYS A 42 23.75 1.92 2.69
N TYR A 43 24.30 2.87 1.95
CA TYR A 43 23.54 3.80 1.13
C TYR A 43 22.79 3.08 0.00
N TRP A 44 23.46 2.15 -0.70
CA TRP A 44 22.91 1.40 -1.83
C TRP A 44 21.81 0.44 -1.39
N ALA A 45 22.04 -0.35 -0.33
CA ALA A 45 21.03 -1.21 0.27
C ALA A 45 19.79 -0.40 0.72
N ARG A 46 19.99 0.74 1.39
CA ARG A 46 18.90 1.63 1.80
C ARG A 46 18.16 2.27 0.63
N ARG A 47 18.84 2.55 -0.49
CA ARG A 47 18.21 3.07 -1.72
C ARG A 47 17.33 2.01 -2.38
N GLN A 48 17.77 0.74 -2.35
CA GLN A 48 16.97 -0.38 -2.83
C GLN A 48 15.70 -0.57 -1.97
N ASP A 49 15.81 -0.45 -0.65
CA ASP A 49 14.68 -0.53 0.28
C ASP A 49 13.63 0.58 0.06
N TYR A 50 14.08 1.80 -0.25
CA TYR A 50 13.18 2.91 -0.60
C TYR A 50 12.33 2.58 -1.84
N HIS A 51 12.97 2.15 -2.93
CA HIS A 51 12.27 1.84 -4.17
C HIS A 51 11.35 0.61 -4.02
N ARG A 52 11.73 -0.35 -3.18
CA ARG A 52 10.92 -1.53 -2.87
C ARG A 52 9.68 -1.17 -2.05
N THR A 53 9.86 -0.40 -0.98
CA THR A 53 8.76 0.08 -0.12
C THR A 53 7.78 0.91 -0.94
N ARG A 54 8.30 1.82 -1.76
CA ARG A 54 7.49 2.63 -2.65
C ARG A 54 6.66 1.80 -3.62
N ARG A 55 7.29 0.84 -4.32
CA ARG A 55 6.60 -0.04 -5.27
C ARG A 55 5.51 -0.84 -4.58
N PHE A 56 5.81 -1.41 -3.41
CA PHE A 56 4.82 -2.15 -2.63
C PHE A 56 3.58 -1.29 -2.31
N ILE A 57 3.77 -0.04 -1.86
CA ILE A 57 2.64 0.85 -1.57
C ILE A 57 1.89 1.22 -2.86
N GLU A 58 2.60 1.51 -3.95
CA GLU A 58 1.99 1.78 -5.27
C GLU A 58 1.14 0.59 -5.73
N ASP A 59 1.66 -0.63 -5.60
CA ASP A 59 0.98 -1.87 -5.96
C ASP A 59 -0.22 -2.15 -5.05
N SER A 60 -0.08 -2.00 -3.73
CA SER A 60 -1.17 -2.18 -2.76
C SER A 60 -2.31 -1.19 -2.98
N VAL A 61 -2.00 0.10 -3.18
CA VAL A 61 -3.01 1.13 -3.45
C VAL A 61 -3.71 0.87 -4.79
N GLY A 62 -2.95 0.50 -5.82
CA GLY A 62 -3.49 0.15 -7.14
C GLY A 62 -4.42 -1.07 -7.09
N TYR A 63 -4.00 -2.13 -6.40
CA TYR A 63 -4.80 -3.32 -6.18
C TYR A 63 -6.09 -3.02 -5.42
N ASN A 64 -6.00 -2.29 -4.29
CA ASN A 64 -7.15 -1.94 -3.48
C ASN A 64 -8.17 -1.12 -4.28
N LYS A 65 -7.73 -0.20 -5.14
CA LYS A 65 -8.64 0.55 -6.01
C LYS A 65 -9.45 -0.37 -6.92
N ALA A 66 -8.81 -1.33 -7.56
CA ALA A 66 -9.49 -2.29 -8.44
C ALA A 66 -10.46 -3.20 -7.69
N ILE A 67 -10.08 -3.64 -6.48
CA ILE A 67 -10.94 -4.47 -5.62
C ILE A 67 -12.14 -3.69 -5.09
N ILE A 68 -11.95 -2.42 -4.72
CA ILE A 68 -13.02 -1.54 -4.25
C ILE A 68 -14.11 -1.42 -5.33
N GLU A 69 -13.74 -1.15 -6.57
CA GLU A 69 -14.68 -1.02 -7.69
C GLU A 69 -15.50 -2.32 -7.87
N ARG A 70 -14.83 -3.48 -7.88
CA ARG A 70 -15.50 -4.79 -7.97
C ARG A 70 -16.46 -5.05 -6.80
N ASN A 71 -16.02 -4.76 -5.57
CA ASN A 71 -16.86 -4.97 -4.38
C ASN A 71 -18.09 -4.07 -4.37
N ILE A 72 -17.99 -2.83 -4.85
CA ILE A 72 -19.13 -1.92 -5.02
C ILE A 72 -20.12 -2.50 -6.05
N GLU A 73 -19.64 -2.99 -7.18
CA GLU A 73 -20.50 -3.62 -8.21
C GLU A 73 -21.19 -4.89 -7.69
N LEU A 74 -20.51 -5.68 -6.86
CA LEU A 74 -21.09 -6.86 -6.22
C LEU A 74 -22.21 -6.47 -5.25
N LEU A 75 -21.95 -5.52 -4.35
CA LEU A 75 -22.94 -5.06 -3.38
C LEU A 75 -24.14 -4.37 -4.04
N GLY A 76 -23.90 -3.62 -5.13
CA GLY A 76 -24.97 -3.01 -5.92
C GLY A 76 -25.89 -4.07 -6.53
N ARG A 77 -25.31 -5.11 -7.15
CA ARG A 77 -26.06 -6.25 -7.68
C ARG A 77 -26.82 -7.00 -6.58
N ASP A 78 -26.21 -7.19 -5.41
CA ASP A 78 -26.87 -7.81 -4.26
C ASP A 78 -28.12 -7.01 -3.85
N ILE A 79 -28.03 -5.68 -3.76
CA ILE A 79 -29.15 -4.81 -3.38
C ILE A 79 -30.29 -4.88 -4.41
N GLU A 80 -29.98 -4.83 -5.70
CA GLU A 80 -30.97 -4.87 -6.79
C GLU A 80 -31.71 -6.21 -6.86
N LYS A 81 -31.01 -7.30 -6.53
CA LYS A 81 -31.54 -8.65 -6.63
C LYS A 81 -32.29 -9.10 -5.37
N LEU A 82 -32.31 -8.34 -4.28
CA LEU A 82 -33.13 -8.69 -3.12
C LEU A 82 -34.62 -8.73 -3.52
N PRO A 83 -35.38 -9.81 -3.22
CA PRO A 83 -35.08 -10.93 -2.31
C PRO A 83 -34.64 -12.24 -2.99
N SER A 84 -34.22 -12.24 -4.26
CA SER A 84 -33.68 -13.42 -4.92
C SER A 84 -32.29 -13.78 -4.34
N ILE A 85 -32.29 -14.66 -3.33
CA ILE A 85 -31.15 -15.07 -2.47
C ILE A 85 -30.03 -15.80 -3.25
N SER A 86 -30.16 -16.01 -4.56
CA SER A 86 -29.33 -16.95 -5.33
C SER A 86 -27.91 -16.47 -5.67
N LEU A 87 -27.61 -15.18 -5.54
CA LEU A 87 -26.32 -14.61 -5.92
C LEU A 87 -25.83 -13.68 -4.81
N LEU A 88 -25.25 -14.25 -3.76
CA LEU A 88 -24.65 -13.47 -2.67
C LEU A 88 -23.18 -13.86 -2.60
N GLU A 89 -22.40 -13.31 -3.51
CA GLU A 89 -20.96 -13.56 -3.61
C GLU A 89 -20.22 -12.93 -2.40
N PRO A 90 -19.14 -13.56 -1.92
CA PRO A 90 -18.30 -12.96 -0.88
C PRO A 90 -17.51 -11.76 -1.45
N LEU A 91 -17.29 -10.76 -0.60
CA LEU A 91 -16.44 -9.62 -0.97
C LEU A 91 -14.99 -10.07 -1.15
N HIS A 92 -14.33 -9.48 -2.13
CA HIS A 92 -12.91 -9.70 -2.37
C HIS A 92 -12.07 -9.02 -1.29
N GLU A 93 -10.97 -9.67 -0.91
CA GLU A 93 -10.10 -9.19 0.17
C GLU A 93 -9.26 -7.97 -0.24
N LEU A 94 -9.11 -7.04 0.71
CA LEU A 94 -8.28 -5.84 0.57
C LEU A 94 -6.88 -6.11 1.11
N LEU A 95 -5.86 -5.54 0.47
CA LEU A 95 -4.48 -5.60 0.92
C LEU A 95 -4.16 -4.52 1.95
N PRO A 96 -3.22 -4.78 2.87
CA PRO A 96 -2.70 -3.73 3.76
C PRO A 96 -2.05 -2.61 2.95
N SER A 97 -2.26 -1.37 3.39
CA SER A 97 -1.79 -0.17 2.69
C SER A 97 -0.26 -0.03 2.65
N GLY A 98 0.46 -0.70 3.56
CA GLY A 98 1.90 -0.57 3.73
C GLY A 98 2.33 0.65 4.56
N ALA A 99 1.40 1.28 5.30
CA ALA A 99 1.70 2.43 6.17
C ALA A 99 2.87 2.17 7.16
N GLU A 100 3.03 0.94 7.64
CA GLU A 100 4.09 0.58 8.58
C GLU A 100 5.47 0.50 7.92
N LEU A 101 5.52 0.18 6.62
CA LEU A 101 6.75 0.16 5.84
C LEU A 101 7.30 1.56 5.61
N LEU A 102 6.44 2.59 5.64
CA LEU A 102 6.87 3.99 5.59
C LEU A 102 7.68 4.38 6.83
N VAL A 103 7.31 3.90 8.02
CA VAL A 103 7.96 4.25 9.28
C VAL A 103 9.41 3.77 9.32
N ASN A 104 9.67 2.61 8.74
CA ASN A 104 10.99 1.97 8.72
C ASN A 104 11.85 2.38 7.52
N SER A 105 11.37 3.27 6.65
CA SER A 105 12.09 3.67 5.43
C SER A 105 12.47 5.15 5.43
N ARG A 106 13.42 5.53 4.56
CA ARG A 106 13.85 6.95 4.36
C ARG A 106 12.72 7.85 3.83
N PHE A 107 11.51 7.33 3.66
CA PHE A 107 10.33 8.11 3.31
C PHE A 107 10.06 9.23 4.31
N SER A 108 10.52 9.14 5.56
CA SER A 108 10.42 10.22 6.56
C SER A 108 11.03 11.56 6.12
N SER A 109 12.00 11.53 5.20
CA SER A 109 12.59 12.73 4.59
C SER A 109 11.75 13.35 3.46
N HIS A 110 10.65 12.69 3.07
CA HIS A 110 9.75 13.18 2.04
C HIS A 110 8.86 14.31 2.60
N PRO A 111 8.72 15.46 1.92
CA PRO A 111 7.92 16.58 2.43
C PRO A 111 6.46 16.24 2.72
N GLN A 112 5.93 15.25 1.98
CA GLN A 112 4.55 14.77 2.14
C GLN A 112 4.46 13.45 2.91
N TYR A 113 5.55 13.02 3.56
CA TYR A 113 5.61 11.78 4.32
C TYR A 113 4.44 11.64 5.28
N TYR A 114 4.23 12.67 6.11
CA TYR A 114 3.20 12.67 7.13
C TYR A 114 1.80 12.53 6.50
N HIS A 115 1.53 13.26 5.42
CA HIS A 115 0.25 13.19 4.71
C HIS A 115 0.04 11.81 4.08
N LEU A 116 1.06 11.24 3.45
CA LEU A 116 0.98 9.90 2.86
C LEU A 116 0.74 8.85 3.94
N TRP A 117 1.48 8.91 5.04
CA TRP A 117 1.31 7.98 6.17
C TRP A 117 -0.10 8.08 6.78
N MET A 118 -0.61 9.29 6.99
CA MET A 118 -1.99 9.51 7.47
C MET A 118 -3.03 8.92 6.52
N THR A 119 -2.88 9.15 5.21
CA THR A 119 -3.80 8.60 4.21
C THR A 119 -3.75 7.06 4.20
N LEU A 120 -2.57 6.45 4.24
CA LEU A 120 -2.43 4.99 4.27
C LEU A 120 -3.00 4.39 5.56
N LYS A 121 -2.78 5.02 6.72
CA LYS A 121 -3.42 4.58 7.98
C LYS A 121 -4.94 4.70 7.94
N LYS A 122 -5.48 5.72 7.25
CA LYS A 122 -6.91 5.84 7.03
C LYS A 122 -7.44 4.73 6.12
N ILE A 123 -6.69 4.32 5.09
CA ILE A 123 -7.00 3.14 4.26
C ILE A 123 -7.06 1.88 5.12
N ASP A 124 -6.07 1.65 6.00
CA ASP A 124 -6.05 0.49 6.90
C ASP A 124 -7.26 0.50 7.86
N HIS A 125 -7.59 1.67 8.42
CA HIS A 125 -8.74 1.82 9.31
C HIS A 125 -10.05 1.50 8.59
N LEU A 126 -10.28 2.07 7.41
CA LEU A 126 -11.45 1.79 6.58
C LEU A 126 -11.51 0.31 6.17
N SER A 127 -10.37 -0.29 5.83
CA SER A 127 -10.29 -1.72 5.53
C SER A 127 -10.74 -2.58 6.72
N SER A 128 -10.41 -2.20 7.94
CA SER A 128 -10.87 -2.91 9.15
C SER A 128 -12.38 -2.80 9.33
N GLN A 129 -12.97 -1.62 9.09
CA GLN A 129 -14.41 -1.41 9.16
C GLN A 129 -15.16 -2.21 8.09
N ILE A 130 -14.66 -2.21 6.85
CA ILE A 130 -15.21 -2.99 5.74
C ILE A 130 -15.16 -4.48 6.07
N ARG A 131 -14.07 -4.96 6.66
CA ARG A 131 -13.96 -6.37 7.08
C ARG A 131 -15.00 -6.71 8.15
N ALA A 132 -15.19 -5.86 9.15
CA ALA A 132 -16.22 -6.06 10.17
C ALA A 132 -17.62 -6.11 9.55
N LEU A 133 -17.97 -5.15 8.70
CA LEU A 133 -19.25 -5.12 7.99
C LEU A 133 -19.43 -6.34 7.09
N SER A 134 -18.37 -6.81 6.42
CA SER A 134 -18.41 -8.01 5.59
C SER A 134 -18.72 -9.26 6.42
N CYS A 135 -18.21 -9.35 7.66
CA CYS A 135 -18.54 -10.46 8.55
C CYS A 135 -20.02 -10.45 8.93
N GLU A 136 -20.55 -9.28 9.32
CA GLU A 136 -21.97 -9.10 9.65
C GLU A 136 -22.87 -9.45 8.47
N ILE A 137 -22.52 -8.95 7.27
CA ILE A 137 -23.21 -9.29 6.02
C ILE A 137 -23.22 -10.81 5.79
N LEU A 138 -22.09 -11.48 5.99
CA LEU A 138 -22.00 -12.93 5.84
C LEU A 138 -22.86 -13.67 6.86
N GLU A 139 -22.94 -13.18 8.09
CA GLU A 139 -23.78 -13.75 9.14
C GLU A 139 -25.27 -13.59 8.80
N ILE A 140 -25.71 -12.39 8.43
CA ILE A 140 -27.09 -12.13 7.98
C ILE A 140 -27.45 -13.00 6.78
N LYS A 141 -26.53 -13.11 5.81
CA LYS A 141 -26.70 -13.97 4.62
C LYS A 141 -26.89 -15.45 5.01
N ARG A 142 -26.20 -15.94 6.05
CA ARG A 142 -26.39 -17.31 6.58
C ARG A 142 -27.74 -17.46 7.26
N THR A 143 -28.13 -16.50 8.09
CA THR A 143 -29.41 -16.50 8.79
C THR A 143 -30.58 -16.50 7.82
N ILE A 144 -30.51 -15.71 6.75
CA ILE A 144 -31.52 -15.69 5.66
C ILE A 144 -31.68 -17.07 5.00
N LYS A 145 -30.58 -17.81 4.82
CA LYS A 145 -30.65 -19.16 4.21
C LYS A 145 -31.31 -20.19 5.12
N SER A 146 -31.20 -20.03 6.44
CA SER A 146 -31.79 -20.95 7.42
C SER A 146 -33.18 -20.55 7.89
N GLU A 147 -33.57 -19.27 7.73
CA GLU A 147 -34.84 -18.77 8.22
C GLU A 147 -36.01 -19.19 7.32
N THR A 148 -37.02 -19.81 7.93
CA THR A 148 -38.21 -20.31 7.22
C THR A 148 -39.38 -19.34 7.31
N ARG A 149 -39.36 -18.40 8.26
CA ARG A 149 -40.44 -17.44 8.48
C ARG A 149 -40.33 -16.28 7.48
N THR A 150 -41.29 -16.21 6.57
CA THR A 150 -41.34 -15.18 5.51
C THR A 150 -41.48 -13.76 6.06
N GLU A 151 -42.13 -13.58 7.21
CA GLU A 151 -42.26 -12.29 7.90
C GLU A 151 -40.91 -11.79 8.40
N VAL A 152 -40.15 -12.62 9.11
CA VAL A 152 -38.80 -12.30 9.62
C VAL A 152 -37.85 -11.98 8.46
N LEU A 153 -37.92 -12.76 7.38
CA LEU A 153 -37.14 -12.50 6.17
C LEU A 153 -37.42 -11.12 5.58
N ARG A 154 -38.69 -10.77 5.37
CA ARG A 154 -39.09 -9.55 4.65
C ARG A 154 -39.06 -8.29 5.50
N VAL A 155 -39.41 -8.38 6.78
CA VAL A 155 -39.56 -7.22 7.67
C VAL A 155 -38.25 -6.89 8.38
N GLU A 156 -37.41 -7.88 8.67
CA GLU A 156 -36.21 -7.68 9.48
C GLU A 156 -34.93 -7.94 8.68
N LEU A 157 -34.73 -9.17 8.19
CA LEU A 157 -33.43 -9.59 7.66
C LEU A 157 -33.07 -8.93 6.31
N ILE A 158 -34.03 -8.78 5.39
CA ILE A 158 -33.79 -8.14 4.09
C ILE A 158 -33.48 -6.64 4.24
N PRO A 159 -34.28 -5.84 4.99
CA PRO A 159 -33.94 -4.44 5.27
C PRO A 159 -32.57 -4.31 5.96
N TYR A 160 -32.28 -5.16 6.93
CA TYR A 160 -31.00 -5.13 7.64
C TYR A 160 -29.82 -5.42 6.71
N LEU A 161 -29.94 -6.43 5.84
CA LEU A 161 -28.92 -6.72 4.82
C LEU A 161 -28.72 -5.54 3.85
N ARG A 162 -29.80 -4.86 3.45
CA ARG A 162 -29.73 -3.66 2.59
C ARG A 162 -28.97 -2.53 3.26
N ASP A 163 -29.24 -2.28 4.55
CA ASP A 163 -28.56 -1.21 5.31
C ASP A 163 -27.07 -1.47 5.44
N PHE A 164 -26.67 -2.71 5.76
CA PHE A 164 -25.27 -3.11 5.83
C PHE A 164 -24.55 -3.04 4.48
N ASN A 165 -25.19 -3.50 3.40
CA ASN A 165 -24.63 -3.37 2.06
C ASN A 165 -24.42 -1.89 1.69
N THR A 166 -25.40 -1.03 1.98
CA THR A 166 -25.30 0.43 1.73
C THR A 166 -24.18 1.07 2.54
N MET A 167 -24.08 0.74 3.83
CA MET A 167 -22.99 1.22 4.70
C MET A 167 -21.62 0.77 4.19
N THR A 168 -21.51 -0.46 3.71
CA THR A 168 -20.26 -1.00 3.15
C THR A 168 -19.89 -0.28 1.85
N ILE A 169 -20.84 0.01 0.96
CA ILE A 169 -20.62 0.82 -0.26
C ILE A 169 -20.09 2.21 0.08
N VAL A 170 -20.66 2.87 1.10
CA VAL A 170 -20.19 4.20 1.55
C VAL A 170 -18.73 4.13 2.02
N ARG A 171 -18.38 3.11 2.81
CA ARG A 171 -16.99 2.92 3.29
C ARG A 171 -16.01 2.58 2.18
N LEU A 172 -16.40 1.71 1.25
CA LEU A 172 -15.61 1.40 0.05
C LEU A 172 -15.36 2.64 -0.80
N THR A 173 -16.38 3.49 -0.96
CA THR A 173 -16.26 4.76 -1.69
C THR A 173 -15.28 5.72 -1.01
N GLU A 174 -15.37 5.85 0.32
CA GLU A 174 -14.43 6.67 1.11
C GLU A 174 -12.99 6.14 0.97
N MET A 175 -12.81 4.81 1.05
CA MET A 175 -11.50 4.17 0.88
C MET A 175 -10.94 4.41 -0.53
N GLY A 176 -11.80 4.40 -1.56
CA GLY A 176 -11.43 4.70 -2.94
C GLY A 176 -10.91 6.14 -3.11
N LEU A 177 -11.47 7.11 -2.38
CA LEU A 177 -10.98 8.49 -2.37
C LEU A 177 -9.60 8.59 -1.72
N GLU A 178 -9.38 7.91 -0.59
CA GLU A 178 -8.08 7.89 0.07
C GLU A 178 -7.02 7.16 -0.78
N CYS A 179 -7.39 6.10 -1.50
CA CYS A 179 -6.49 5.45 -2.47
C CYS A 179 -6.06 6.43 -3.57
N LYS A 180 -6.99 7.21 -4.13
CA LYS A 180 -6.66 8.26 -5.12
C LYS A 180 -5.71 9.31 -4.54
N ARG A 181 -5.95 9.76 -3.30
CA ARG A 181 -5.08 10.71 -2.60
C ARG A 181 -3.67 10.13 -2.37
N ALA A 182 -3.57 8.87 -1.93
CA ALA A 182 -2.29 8.20 -1.74
C ALA A 182 -1.49 8.11 -3.04
N SER A 183 -2.13 7.76 -4.16
CA SER A 183 -1.50 7.75 -5.48
C SER A 183 -0.94 9.13 -5.86
N LEU A 184 -1.71 10.21 -5.65
CA LEU A 184 -1.24 11.57 -5.95
C LEU A 184 0.01 11.94 -5.13
N LEU A 185 0.00 11.68 -3.82
CA LEU A 185 1.13 11.95 -2.93
C LEU A 185 2.38 11.13 -3.30
N LEU A 186 2.19 9.90 -3.78
CA LEU A 186 3.28 9.09 -4.32
C LEU A 186 3.83 9.68 -5.64
N HIS A 187 2.98 10.19 -6.52
CA HIS A 187 3.38 10.77 -7.80
C HIS A 187 4.06 12.15 -7.68
N GLU A 188 3.57 13.04 -6.82
CA GLU A 188 4.18 14.36 -6.58
C GLU A 188 5.63 14.25 -6.05
N GLY A 189 5.93 13.17 -5.33
CA GLY A 189 7.29 12.82 -4.93
C GLY A 189 8.27 12.52 -6.06
N LYS A 190 7.80 12.22 -7.29
CA LYS A 190 8.68 12.02 -8.47
C LYS A 190 9.23 13.34 -9.01
N GLY A 191 8.54 14.47 -8.81
CA GLY A 191 8.87 15.75 -9.43
C GLY A 191 10.06 16.48 -8.80
N LYS A 192 10.32 16.29 -7.51
CA LYS A 192 11.36 17.04 -6.77
C LYS A 192 12.72 16.33 -6.68
N SER A 193 12.82 15.05 -7.05
CA SER A 193 14.08 14.29 -6.96
C SER A 193 14.98 14.39 -8.21
N ARG A 194 14.61 15.19 -9.23
CA ARG A 194 15.38 15.33 -10.48
C ARG A 194 16.19 16.63 -10.58
N THR A 195 16.17 17.49 -9.55
CA THR A 195 16.82 18.82 -9.56
C THR A 195 17.79 19.06 -8.40
N GLN A 196 18.36 17.99 -7.82
CA GLN A 196 19.51 18.10 -6.91
C GLN A 196 20.60 17.12 -7.30
#